data_AF-A0A964AQY4-F1
#
_entry.id   AF-A0A964AQY4-F1
#
_cell.length_a   1.000
_cell.length_b   1.000
_cell.length_c   1.000
_cell.angle_alpha   90.00
_cell.angle_beta   90.00
_cell.angle_gamma   90.00
#
_symmetry.space_group_name_H-M   'P 1'
#
loop_
_entity.id
_entity.type
_entity.pdbx_description
1 polymer ?
#
loop_
_entity_poly.entity_id
_entity_poly.type
_entity_poly.pdbx_seq_one_letter_code
_entity_poly.pdbx_strand_id
1 'polypeptide(L)'
;MRSVTLLALFAAGCIGKETPTDDSAACDDPLTVFADSDGDGFGDPGAPSSDCFPPAGAVENADDCDDGDAAVNPDAAEVCDDIDNDCDGLIDDADDSLDASTGQAWYPDDDGDGYGVAEGAVQVCVAGDGYAQNAEDCDDGDPDVHPGAQEVCSGVDDDCDGLIDDADDSVDASNGTLWFPDVDRDTFGDADDVGAWACADPSVDDDRWTTDDSDCDDDDEGVHPGATEVCNGVDDDCDPGSTEEGLVGWVDADGNRTDLSADLAAATSATPYDVNPSTAGTLWVCEGSYYATITAAHDLDVVAPGGADLTIFDGGGGRSVLDVRADGVTVNVQGLTLTDGLGSGLVLGSYPTGGGVLCDAEGATLTLTDVVVSDNEAGVGAGVYSDGCALTLTGGRVSDNVASYYGGGVAVLSGDGVLDGVEVLENEAVRGGGLFVISYSGAGAMEIIDTVVEGNSVTAFGGGAIVENATLTCTGSASVRGGFFGNVAGTSGGGVNLASSTAYLEAVSCDFGTDADGDNNSPQDINTFEDDYEDDVTLSCSTSGCQ
;
A
#
# COMPACT_ATOMS: atom_id res chain seq x y z
N MET A 1 63.33 46.77 -50.11
CA MET A 1 64.18 47.75 -50.81
C MET A 1 63.59 47.97 -52.20
N ARG A 2 63.63 49.21 -52.65
CA ARG A 2 62.99 49.74 -53.88
C ARG A 2 63.59 49.17 -55.18
N SER A 3 62.83 49.41 -56.25
CA SER A 3 63.23 49.81 -57.61
C SER A 3 62.97 48.73 -58.65
N VAL A 4 61.92 48.82 -59.47
CA VAL A 4 61.81 49.65 -60.70
C VAL A 4 63.04 49.53 -61.58
N THR A 5 62.88 48.95 -62.77
CA THR A 5 63.60 49.34 -64.00
C THR A 5 62.70 49.13 -65.21
N LEU A 6 62.76 50.13 -66.07
CA LEU A 6 61.92 50.48 -67.21
C LEU A 6 62.74 50.25 -68.50
N LEU A 7 62.03 50.02 -69.61
CA LEU A 7 62.40 50.37 -70.99
C LEU A 7 63.51 49.53 -71.70
N ALA A 8 63.18 48.94 -72.85
CA ALA A 8 63.31 49.59 -74.16
C ALA A 8 63.41 48.62 -75.36
N LEU A 9 62.59 48.93 -76.36
CA LEU A 9 62.71 48.72 -77.81
C LEU A 9 64.16 48.63 -78.37
N PHE A 10 64.42 47.74 -79.35
CA PHE A 10 64.78 48.07 -80.76
C PHE A 10 65.30 46.87 -81.58
N ALA A 11 64.76 46.71 -82.81
CA ALA A 11 65.40 46.37 -84.11
C ALA A 11 66.21 45.05 -84.27
N ALA A 12 66.31 44.36 -85.42
CA ALA A 12 65.94 44.59 -86.82
C ALA A 12 66.34 43.35 -87.68
N GLY A 13 65.81 43.27 -88.90
CA GLY A 13 66.39 42.56 -90.07
C GLY A 13 65.89 41.13 -90.25
N CYS A 14 65.41 40.67 -91.42
CA CYS A 14 65.86 40.90 -92.80
C CYS A 14 64.65 40.91 -93.76
N ILE A 15 64.44 41.89 -94.65
CA ILE A 15 64.92 41.99 -96.05
C ILE A 15 64.94 40.66 -96.82
N GLY A 16 64.00 40.52 -97.76
CA GLY A 16 63.95 39.44 -98.74
C GLY A 16 62.75 39.56 -99.68
N LYS A 17 62.72 40.62 -100.47
CA LYS A 17 61.72 40.88 -101.51
C LYS A 17 62.04 40.03 -102.73
N GLU A 18 61.19 39.06 -103.07
CA GLU A 18 60.81 38.76 -104.46
C GLU A 18 59.33 38.38 -104.50
N THR A 19 58.52 39.26 -105.08
CA THR A 19 57.17 38.93 -105.52
C THR A 19 57.27 38.21 -106.86
N PRO A 20 56.49 37.15 -107.07
CA PRO A 20 55.70 37.09 -108.28
C PRO A 20 54.22 37.12 -107.93
N THR A 21 53.56 38.08 -108.56
CA THR A 21 52.12 38.08 -108.83
C THR A 21 51.74 36.79 -109.54
N ASP A 22 51.10 35.87 -108.84
CA ASP A 22 50.22 34.88 -109.46
C ASP A 22 49.01 34.65 -108.56
N ASP A 23 47.90 35.22 -109.01
CA ASP A 23 46.57 35.18 -108.41
C ASP A 23 45.91 33.86 -108.83
N SER A 24 46.48 32.73 -108.42
CA SER A 24 45.85 31.40 -108.47
C SER A 24 46.63 30.32 -107.70
N ALA A 25 47.17 30.63 -106.52
CA ALA A 25 47.62 29.58 -105.61
C ALA A 25 46.39 28.90 -105.00
N ALA A 26 45.78 27.98 -105.74
CA ALA A 26 45.13 26.84 -105.11
C ALA A 26 46.16 26.24 -104.14
N CYS A 27 45.78 26.06 -102.88
CA CYS A 27 46.59 25.33 -101.92
C CYS A 27 46.81 23.94 -102.51
N ASP A 28 48.01 23.62 -102.97
CA ASP A 28 48.32 22.29 -103.52
C ASP A 28 48.27 21.21 -102.42
N ASP A 29 48.21 21.60 -101.14
CA ASP A 29 47.99 20.75 -99.98
C ASP A 29 47.43 21.57 -98.78
N PRO A 30 46.10 21.78 -98.66
CA PRO A 30 45.53 22.52 -97.54
C PRO A 30 45.58 21.71 -96.23
N LEU A 31 45.86 22.39 -95.11
CA LEU A 31 45.75 21.80 -93.77
C LEU A 31 44.28 21.57 -93.44
N THR A 32 43.98 20.45 -92.79
CA THR A 32 42.70 20.29 -92.10
C THR A 32 42.80 21.00 -90.75
N VAL A 33 41.92 21.97 -90.52
CA VAL A 33 41.86 22.75 -89.28
C VAL A 33 40.43 22.72 -88.74
N PHE A 34 40.30 22.75 -87.42
CA PHE A 34 39.04 22.59 -86.68
C PHE A 34 38.75 23.88 -85.91
N ALA A 35 37.48 24.24 -85.74
CA ALA A 35 37.11 25.44 -84.98
C ALA A 35 37.53 25.26 -83.51
N ASP A 36 38.02 26.33 -82.90
CA ASP A 36 38.39 26.45 -81.48
C ASP A 36 37.59 27.65 -80.94
N SER A 37 36.35 27.41 -80.57
CA SER A 37 35.35 28.46 -80.31
C SER A 37 35.42 29.01 -78.89
N ASP A 38 35.86 28.21 -77.92
CA ASP A 38 36.06 28.62 -76.52
C ASP A 38 37.50 29.09 -76.21
N GLY A 39 38.47 28.77 -77.07
CA GLY A 39 39.83 29.27 -77.03
C GLY A 39 40.77 28.49 -76.11
N ASP A 40 40.49 27.24 -75.80
CA ASP A 40 41.34 26.40 -74.95
C ASP A 40 42.53 25.75 -75.70
N GLY A 41 42.48 25.75 -77.04
CA GLY A 41 43.53 25.24 -77.92
C GLY A 41 43.27 23.85 -78.50
N PHE A 42 42.09 23.27 -78.25
CA PHE A 42 41.57 22.08 -78.92
C PHE A 42 40.47 22.50 -79.91
N GLY A 43 40.04 21.59 -80.80
CA GLY A 43 39.06 21.97 -81.82
C GLY A 43 38.05 20.91 -82.23
N ASP A 44 36.87 21.38 -82.64
CA ASP A 44 35.66 20.58 -82.90
C ASP A 44 35.84 19.56 -84.06
N PRO A 45 35.87 18.24 -83.79
CA PRO A 45 35.96 17.20 -84.82
C PRO A 45 34.78 17.18 -85.80
N GLY A 46 33.63 17.73 -85.40
CA GLY A 46 32.42 17.89 -86.21
C GLY A 46 32.46 19.05 -87.21
N ALA A 47 33.41 19.98 -87.07
CA ALA A 47 33.55 21.18 -87.90
C ALA A 47 34.91 21.28 -88.64
N PRO A 48 35.33 20.26 -89.43
CA PRO A 48 36.58 20.35 -90.18
C PRO A 48 36.48 21.37 -91.32
N SER A 49 37.53 22.16 -91.48
CA SER A 49 37.72 23.07 -92.60
C SER A 49 39.10 22.87 -93.24
N SER A 50 39.25 23.28 -94.50
CA SER A 50 40.51 23.14 -95.25
C SER A 50 41.07 24.52 -95.58
N ASP A 51 42.20 24.86 -94.97
CA ASP A 51 42.83 26.17 -95.12
C ASP A 51 44.36 26.06 -95.25
N CYS A 52 45.01 27.07 -95.81
CA CYS A 52 46.47 27.06 -96.01
C CYS A 52 47.28 27.38 -94.74
N PHE A 53 46.62 27.92 -93.71
CA PHE A 53 47.15 28.20 -92.38
C PHE A 53 45.95 28.24 -91.42
N PRO A 54 46.09 27.84 -90.15
CA PRO A 54 45.00 27.92 -89.19
C PRO A 54 44.49 29.36 -89.07
N PRO A 55 43.21 29.66 -89.40
CA PRO A 55 42.63 30.97 -89.13
C PRO A 55 42.53 31.21 -87.62
N ALA A 56 42.34 32.46 -87.20
CA ALA A 56 42.18 32.77 -85.78
C ALA A 56 40.89 32.12 -85.23
N GLY A 57 41.00 31.40 -84.11
CA GLY A 57 39.92 30.57 -83.57
C GLY A 57 39.79 29.21 -84.26
N ALA A 58 40.89 28.67 -84.79
CA ALA A 58 40.97 27.32 -85.32
C ALA A 58 42.34 26.70 -85.05
N VAL A 59 42.37 25.39 -84.78
CA VAL A 59 43.57 24.61 -84.46
C VAL A 59 43.75 23.41 -85.40
N GLU A 60 44.91 22.75 -85.33
CA GLU A 60 45.27 21.61 -86.22
C GLU A 60 44.89 20.23 -85.63
N ASN A 61 44.34 20.20 -84.41
CA ASN A 61 43.85 18.98 -83.76
C ASN A 61 42.31 18.95 -83.79
N ALA A 62 41.72 17.78 -83.57
CA ALA A 62 40.28 17.53 -83.64
C ALA A 62 39.80 16.88 -82.34
N ASP A 63 40.44 17.24 -81.22
CA ASP A 63 40.43 16.43 -80.01
C ASP A 63 39.45 16.98 -78.95
N ASP A 64 38.68 18.02 -79.28
CA ASP A 64 37.71 18.66 -78.38
C ASP A 64 36.32 18.02 -78.51
N CYS A 65 35.76 17.54 -77.40
CA CYS A 65 34.44 16.92 -77.37
C CYS A 65 33.29 17.91 -77.10
N ASP A 66 33.56 19.12 -76.60
CA ASP A 66 32.61 20.24 -76.50
C ASP A 66 33.29 21.60 -76.70
N ASP A 67 33.47 22.00 -77.96
CA ASP A 67 34.06 23.29 -78.43
C ASP A 67 33.37 24.57 -77.89
N GLY A 68 32.30 24.42 -77.09
CA GLY A 68 31.65 25.50 -76.38
C GLY A 68 32.12 25.72 -74.94
N ASP A 69 32.90 24.80 -74.36
CA ASP A 69 33.30 24.82 -72.95
C ASP A 69 34.79 24.48 -72.74
N ALA A 70 35.58 25.52 -72.43
CA ALA A 70 37.03 25.40 -72.19
C ALA A 70 37.44 24.53 -70.99
N ALA A 71 36.48 23.99 -70.23
CA ALA A 71 36.70 22.99 -69.19
C ALA A 71 36.58 21.54 -69.71
N VAL A 72 36.21 21.33 -70.97
CA VAL A 72 35.97 20.04 -71.60
C VAL A 72 36.95 19.86 -72.77
N ASN A 73 38.13 19.32 -72.48
CA ASN A 73 39.18 19.09 -73.46
C ASN A 73 40.21 18.06 -72.96
N PRO A 74 41.07 17.51 -73.84
CA PRO A 74 42.07 16.50 -73.48
C PRO A 74 43.08 16.84 -72.37
N ASP A 75 43.21 18.11 -71.99
CA ASP A 75 44.09 18.55 -70.90
C ASP A 75 43.31 18.90 -69.61
N ALA A 76 41.98 18.81 -69.62
CA ALA A 76 41.12 19.02 -68.46
C ALA A 76 41.28 17.87 -67.44
N ALA A 77 40.86 18.13 -66.20
CA ALA A 77 40.75 17.07 -65.20
C ALA A 77 39.30 16.60 -65.17
N GLU A 78 39.10 15.29 -65.19
CA GLU A 78 37.79 14.70 -64.99
C GLU A 78 37.28 15.02 -63.57
N VAL A 79 36.03 15.46 -63.46
CA VAL A 79 35.37 15.82 -62.20
C VAL A 79 33.97 15.20 -62.14
N CYS A 80 33.41 15.05 -60.93
CA CYS A 80 32.07 14.49 -60.76
C CYS A 80 30.96 15.45 -61.25
N ASP A 81 30.65 15.46 -62.55
CA ASP A 81 29.60 16.30 -63.14
C ASP A 81 28.78 15.66 -64.27
N ASP A 82 28.88 14.34 -64.46
CA ASP A 82 28.24 13.55 -65.53
C ASP A 82 28.71 13.92 -66.97
N ILE A 83 29.86 14.60 -67.11
CA ILE A 83 30.47 15.00 -68.40
C ILE A 83 31.86 14.37 -68.53
N ASP A 84 32.20 13.90 -69.73
CA ASP A 84 33.57 13.51 -70.12
C ASP A 84 34.40 14.78 -70.30
N ASN A 85 35.01 15.29 -69.22
CA ASN A 85 35.75 16.55 -69.24
C ASN A 85 37.08 16.40 -69.99
N ASP A 86 37.73 15.24 -69.95
CA ASP A 86 39.03 15.01 -70.58
C ASP A 86 38.96 14.38 -72.00
N CYS A 87 37.75 14.21 -72.51
CA CYS A 87 37.43 13.73 -73.86
C CYS A 87 38.04 12.36 -74.19
N ASP A 88 38.30 11.50 -73.20
CA ASP A 88 38.88 10.16 -73.41
C ASP A 88 37.82 9.06 -73.66
N GLY A 89 36.54 9.41 -73.47
CA GLY A 89 35.37 8.55 -73.65
C GLY A 89 34.91 7.81 -72.39
N LEU A 90 35.54 8.06 -71.25
CA LEU A 90 35.10 7.65 -69.91
C LEU A 90 34.44 8.85 -69.21
N ILE A 91 33.56 8.57 -68.24
CA ILE A 91 32.83 9.62 -67.49
C ILE A 91 32.89 9.25 -66.02
N ASP A 92 33.23 10.22 -65.17
CA ASP A 92 33.17 10.14 -63.71
C ASP A 92 33.85 8.87 -63.15
N ASP A 93 33.12 8.04 -62.38
CA ASP A 93 33.61 6.83 -61.71
C ASP A 93 34.10 5.74 -62.70
N ALA A 94 33.83 5.89 -64.00
CA ALA A 94 34.39 5.01 -65.03
C ALA A 94 35.79 5.45 -65.50
N ASP A 95 36.24 6.66 -65.15
CA ASP A 95 37.55 7.20 -65.49
C ASP A 95 38.55 7.09 -64.31
N ASP A 96 39.72 6.53 -64.60
CA ASP A 96 40.84 6.41 -63.66
C ASP A 96 41.53 7.76 -63.39
N SER A 97 41.30 8.79 -64.22
CA SER A 97 41.87 10.14 -64.12
C SER A 97 41.10 11.09 -63.19
N LEU A 98 39.87 10.70 -62.80
CA LEU A 98 38.94 11.44 -61.95
C LEU A 98 39.59 12.12 -60.73
N ASP A 99 39.36 13.43 -60.59
CA ASP A 99 39.59 14.16 -59.35
C ASP A 99 38.49 13.81 -58.33
N ALA A 100 38.70 12.70 -57.62
CA ALA A 100 37.80 12.20 -56.58
C ALA A 100 37.52 13.22 -55.46
N SER A 101 38.31 14.31 -55.33
CA SER A 101 38.02 15.37 -54.35
C SER A 101 36.74 16.16 -54.67
N THR A 102 36.25 16.06 -55.91
CA THR A 102 34.98 16.62 -56.35
C THR A 102 33.78 15.71 -56.07
N GLY A 103 34.02 14.45 -55.69
CA GLY A 103 33.00 13.48 -55.32
C GLY A 103 32.43 13.67 -53.92
N GLN A 104 31.29 13.02 -53.67
CA GLN A 104 30.60 13.04 -52.38
C GLN A 104 31.10 11.89 -51.50
N ALA A 105 31.02 12.08 -50.17
CA ALA A 105 31.29 10.99 -49.24
C ALA A 105 30.05 10.10 -49.15
N TRP A 106 30.27 8.79 -49.26
CA TRP A 106 29.26 7.75 -49.15
C TRP A 106 29.70 6.76 -48.07
N TYR A 107 28.77 6.38 -47.21
CA TYR A 107 29.02 5.58 -46.00
C TYR A 107 28.35 4.22 -46.15
N PRO A 108 29.00 3.09 -45.80
CA PRO A 108 28.37 1.78 -45.84
C PRO A 108 27.03 1.78 -45.10
N ASP A 109 26.05 1.10 -45.69
CA ASP A 109 24.67 0.92 -45.22
C ASP A 109 24.34 -0.57 -45.47
N ASP A 110 24.80 -1.42 -44.54
CA ASP A 110 24.81 -2.88 -44.69
C ASP A 110 23.40 -3.49 -44.49
N ASP A 111 22.52 -2.84 -43.73
CA ASP A 111 21.14 -3.28 -43.48
C ASP A 111 20.09 -2.61 -44.38
N GLY A 112 20.42 -1.50 -45.03
CA GLY A 112 19.62 -0.84 -46.06
C GLY A 112 18.53 0.10 -45.52
N ASP A 113 18.68 0.65 -44.31
CA ASP A 113 17.72 1.60 -43.73
C ASP A 113 17.92 3.06 -44.22
N GLY A 114 19.05 3.33 -44.88
CA GLY A 114 19.40 4.64 -45.44
C GLY A 114 20.27 5.52 -44.54
N TYR A 115 20.68 5.03 -43.38
CA TYR A 115 21.76 5.56 -42.56
C TYR A 115 23.00 4.69 -42.75
N GLY A 116 24.16 5.23 -42.42
CA GLY A 116 25.39 4.48 -42.61
C GLY A 116 26.45 4.86 -41.59
N VAL A 117 27.56 4.12 -41.60
CA VAL A 117 28.64 4.28 -40.62
C VAL A 117 29.87 4.97 -41.17
N ALA A 118 30.55 5.74 -40.30
CA ALA A 118 31.76 6.48 -40.67
C ALA A 118 32.93 5.56 -41.09
N GLU A 119 32.99 4.35 -40.56
CA GLU A 119 34.05 3.39 -40.89
C GLU A 119 33.79 2.78 -42.27
N GLY A 120 34.76 2.87 -43.18
CA GLY A 120 34.61 2.34 -44.54
C GLY A 120 34.06 3.33 -45.57
N ALA A 121 33.87 4.60 -45.18
CA ALA A 121 33.44 5.66 -46.11
C ALA A 121 34.32 5.76 -47.37
N VAL A 122 33.68 5.92 -48.52
CA VAL A 122 34.30 6.09 -49.84
C VAL A 122 33.96 7.46 -50.41
N GLN A 123 34.82 7.98 -51.29
CA GLN A 123 34.57 9.23 -52.00
C GLN A 123 34.48 8.94 -53.50
N VAL A 124 33.26 9.00 -54.03
CA VAL A 124 32.90 8.63 -55.41
C VAL A 124 31.78 9.55 -55.91
N CYS A 125 31.54 9.59 -57.21
CA CYS A 125 30.46 10.38 -57.77
C CYS A 125 29.10 9.73 -57.46
N VAL A 126 28.98 8.40 -57.63
CA VAL A 126 27.78 7.61 -57.35
C VAL A 126 28.15 6.26 -56.71
N ALA A 127 27.79 6.03 -55.43
CA ALA A 127 28.19 4.82 -54.72
C ALA A 127 27.40 3.54 -55.04
N GLY A 128 26.20 3.65 -55.62
CA GLY A 128 25.31 2.51 -55.88
C GLY A 128 24.54 2.05 -54.63
N ASP A 129 24.00 0.83 -54.67
CA ASP A 129 23.25 0.23 -53.54
C ASP A 129 24.20 -0.14 -52.38
N GLY A 130 23.75 -0.01 -51.13
CA GLY A 130 24.51 -0.36 -49.92
C GLY A 130 25.38 0.78 -49.37
N TYR A 131 25.06 2.04 -49.72
CA TYR A 131 25.68 3.21 -49.12
C TYR A 131 24.65 4.33 -48.84
N ALA A 132 24.81 5.00 -47.71
CA ALA A 132 24.09 6.20 -47.30
C ALA A 132 24.91 7.49 -47.50
N GLN A 133 24.23 8.64 -47.48
CA GLN A 133 24.84 9.98 -47.57
C GLN A 133 25.18 10.60 -46.21
N ASN A 134 24.95 9.86 -45.13
CA ASN A 134 25.20 10.28 -43.76
C ASN A 134 26.00 9.20 -43.02
N ALA A 135 26.59 9.57 -41.88
CA ALA A 135 27.41 8.70 -41.04
C ALA A 135 26.82 8.61 -39.62
N GLU A 136 25.50 8.54 -39.54
CA GLU A 136 24.73 8.77 -38.32
C GLU A 136 24.23 7.47 -37.67
N ASP A 137 24.45 6.32 -38.32
CA ASP A 137 24.03 5.01 -37.83
C ASP A 137 24.91 4.53 -36.66
N CYS A 138 24.25 3.99 -35.64
CA CYS A 138 24.90 3.39 -34.47
C CYS A 138 25.02 1.86 -34.54
N ASP A 139 24.24 1.16 -35.39
CA ASP A 139 24.38 -0.29 -35.66
C ASP A 139 23.97 -0.67 -37.10
N ASP A 140 24.92 -0.53 -38.05
CA ASP A 140 24.84 -0.88 -39.50
C ASP A 140 24.38 -2.31 -39.84
N GLY A 141 24.13 -3.14 -38.84
CA GLY A 141 23.64 -4.51 -38.99
C GLY A 141 22.16 -4.70 -38.66
N ASP A 142 21.48 -3.67 -38.15
CA ASP A 142 20.09 -3.75 -37.67
C ASP A 142 19.25 -2.55 -38.16
N PRO A 143 18.36 -2.76 -39.15
CA PRO A 143 17.60 -1.66 -39.77
C PRO A 143 16.50 -1.08 -38.88
N ASP A 144 16.35 -1.58 -37.66
CA ASP A 144 15.49 -1.00 -36.62
C ASP A 144 16.29 -0.09 -35.65
N VAL A 145 17.63 0.03 -35.81
CA VAL A 145 18.54 0.81 -34.94
C VAL A 145 19.22 1.92 -35.75
N HIS A 146 18.58 3.09 -35.80
CA HIS A 146 19.07 4.22 -36.59
C HIS A 146 18.46 5.55 -36.12
N PRO A 147 19.04 6.70 -36.51
CA PRO A 147 18.47 8.01 -36.18
C PRO A 147 16.97 8.14 -36.47
N GLY A 148 16.19 8.37 -35.41
CA GLY A 148 14.73 8.53 -35.48
C GLY A 148 13.94 7.24 -35.67
N ALA A 149 14.54 6.07 -35.41
CA ALA A 149 13.79 4.85 -35.13
C ALA A 149 12.89 5.03 -33.90
N GLN A 150 11.98 4.08 -33.66
CA GLN A 150 11.14 4.10 -32.46
C GLN A 150 11.86 3.34 -31.37
N GLU A 151 12.24 4.03 -30.30
CA GLU A 151 12.77 3.40 -29.10
C GLU A 151 11.75 2.42 -28.52
N VAL A 152 12.19 1.21 -28.21
CA VAL A 152 11.39 0.14 -27.60
C VAL A 152 12.18 -0.52 -26.46
N CYS A 153 11.53 -1.35 -25.63
CA CYS A 153 12.24 -2.06 -24.55
C CYS A 153 13.13 -3.21 -25.07
N SER A 154 14.26 -2.87 -25.69
CA SER A 154 15.21 -3.80 -26.33
C SER A 154 16.54 -3.91 -25.57
N GLY A 155 16.88 -2.94 -24.72
CA GLY A 155 18.21 -2.80 -24.14
C GLY A 155 19.25 -2.18 -25.09
N VAL A 156 18.80 -1.64 -26.22
CA VAL A 156 19.59 -0.96 -27.25
C VAL A 156 19.09 0.49 -27.36
N ASP A 157 19.96 1.39 -27.78
CA ASP A 157 19.61 2.78 -28.16
C ASP A 157 19.14 2.71 -29.61
N ASP A 158 17.84 2.46 -29.81
CA ASP A 158 17.28 2.16 -31.14
C ASP A 158 17.29 3.43 -32.01
N ASP A 159 17.10 4.62 -31.44
CA ASP A 159 17.04 5.87 -32.20
C ASP A 159 18.37 6.66 -32.28
N CYS A 160 19.44 6.07 -31.74
CA CYS A 160 20.81 6.58 -31.70
C CYS A 160 20.97 7.98 -31.05
N ASP A 161 20.09 8.36 -30.12
CA ASP A 161 20.15 9.67 -29.43
C ASP A 161 21.04 9.67 -28.16
N GLY A 162 21.49 8.48 -27.74
CA GLY A 162 22.34 8.24 -26.57
C GLY A 162 21.59 7.89 -25.28
N LEU A 163 20.26 7.75 -25.34
CA LEU A 163 19.40 7.23 -24.27
C LEU A 163 19.00 5.79 -24.60
N ILE A 164 18.66 5.00 -23.58
CA ILE A 164 18.29 3.58 -23.74
C ILE A 164 17.07 3.31 -22.89
N ASP A 165 16.04 2.69 -23.47
CA ASP A 165 14.84 2.20 -22.81
C ASP A 165 14.21 3.29 -21.89
N ASP A 166 14.06 3.01 -20.58
CA ASP A 166 13.44 3.91 -19.60
C ASP A 166 14.22 5.22 -19.37
N ALA A 167 15.44 5.34 -19.91
CA ALA A 167 16.17 6.61 -19.90
C ALA A 167 15.76 7.54 -21.05
N ASP A 168 15.03 7.04 -22.05
CA ASP A 168 14.46 7.80 -23.16
C ASP A 168 12.97 8.11 -22.92
N ASP A 169 12.61 9.39 -23.02
CA ASP A 169 11.22 9.85 -22.92
C ASP A 169 10.36 9.43 -24.15
N SER A 170 10.99 8.99 -25.23
CA SER A 170 10.34 8.61 -26.50
C SER A 170 9.93 7.13 -26.58
N VAL A 171 10.38 6.32 -25.62
CA VAL A 171 10.20 4.85 -25.59
C VAL A 171 8.74 4.42 -25.71
N ASP A 172 8.49 3.49 -26.64
CA ASP A 172 7.26 2.71 -26.69
C ASP A 172 7.40 1.50 -25.77
N ALA A 173 7.02 1.69 -24.50
CA ALA A 173 7.08 0.64 -23.48
C ALA A 173 6.06 -0.50 -23.68
N SER A 174 5.28 -0.52 -24.77
CA SER A 174 4.21 -1.53 -24.98
C SER A 174 4.72 -2.97 -25.13
N ASN A 175 6.01 -3.16 -25.40
CA ASN A 175 6.68 -4.47 -25.39
C ASN A 175 7.39 -4.78 -24.05
N GLY A 176 7.31 -3.87 -23.08
CA GLY A 176 7.90 -3.99 -21.75
C GLY A 176 7.11 -4.91 -20.81
N THR A 177 7.35 -4.75 -19.51
CA THR A 177 6.61 -5.44 -18.45
C THR A 177 5.51 -4.53 -17.92
N LEU A 178 4.31 -5.08 -17.68
CA LEU A 178 3.26 -4.37 -16.96
C LEU A 178 3.53 -4.49 -15.46
N TRP A 179 3.65 -3.34 -14.80
CA TRP A 179 3.85 -3.22 -13.37
C TRP A 179 2.61 -2.64 -12.72
N PHE A 180 2.26 -3.14 -11.55
CA PHE A 180 1.18 -2.66 -10.71
C PHE A 180 1.79 -1.91 -9.52
N PRO A 181 1.18 -0.81 -9.06
CA PRO A 181 1.62 -0.17 -7.83
C PRO A 181 1.50 -1.17 -6.66
N ASP A 182 2.39 -1.03 -5.68
CA ASP A 182 2.44 -1.79 -4.42
C ASP A 182 2.36 -0.72 -3.31
N VAL A 183 1.14 -0.22 -3.07
CA VAL A 183 0.92 1.02 -2.31
C VAL A 183 1.16 0.81 -0.82
N ASP A 184 0.73 -0.33 -0.28
CA ASP A 184 0.90 -0.71 1.12
C ASP A 184 2.23 -1.43 1.43
N ARG A 185 2.94 -1.89 0.40
CA ARG A 185 4.31 -2.44 0.45
C ARG A 185 4.40 -3.87 0.94
N ASP A 186 3.38 -4.67 0.71
CA ASP A 186 3.41 -6.11 1.00
C ASP A 186 3.92 -6.98 -0.16
N THR A 187 4.29 -6.33 -1.28
CA THR A 187 4.84 -6.90 -2.53
C THR A 187 3.83 -7.42 -3.54
N PHE A 188 2.54 -7.32 -3.23
CA PHE A 188 1.44 -7.53 -4.15
C PHE A 188 0.92 -6.17 -4.63
N GLY A 189 0.19 -6.18 -5.73
CA GLY A 189 -0.49 -5.01 -6.26
C GLY A 189 -1.87 -5.42 -6.75
N ASP A 190 -2.76 -4.48 -6.97
CA ASP A 190 -4.15 -4.78 -7.35
C ASP A 190 -4.36 -4.70 -8.87
N ALA A 191 -5.01 -5.71 -9.45
CA ALA A 191 -5.41 -5.75 -10.85
C ALA A 191 -6.45 -4.67 -11.26
N ASP A 192 -7.20 -4.13 -10.29
CA ASP A 192 -8.14 -3.02 -10.49
C ASP A 192 -7.42 -1.66 -10.56
N ASP A 193 -6.16 -1.60 -10.12
CA ASP A 193 -5.32 -0.42 -10.21
C ASP A 193 -4.71 -0.22 -11.61
N VAL A 194 -4.37 1.04 -11.91
CA VAL A 194 -3.84 1.41 -13.23
C VAL A 194 -2.36 1.07 -13.30
N GLY A 195 -2.06 -0.12 -13.80
CA GLY A 195 -0.68 -0.54 -14.07
C GLY A 195 0.03 0.31 -15.15
N ALA A 196 1.36 0.34 -15.08
CA ALA A 196 2.25 1.05 -15.99
C ALA A 196 3.18 0.07 -16.72
N TRP A 197 3.32 0.26 -18.04
CA TRP A 197 4.31 -0.48 -18.82
C TRP A 197 5.68 0.19 -18.67
N ALA A 198 6.71 -0.59 -18.35
CA ALA A 198 8.09 -0.13 -18.24
C ALA A 198 9.08 -1.23 -18.66
N CYS A 199 10.27 -0.83 -19.11
CA CYS A 199 11.29 -1.77 -19.56
C CYS A 199 11.99 -2.46 -18.37
N ALA A 200 12.19 -1.73 -17.28
CA ALA A 200 12.68 -2.21 -16.00
C ALA A 200 11.70 -1.88 -14.85
N ASP A 201 12.03 -2.33 -13.64
CA ASP A 201 11.30 -2.02 -12.40
C ASP A 201 11.26 -0.50 -12.18
N PRO A 202 10.07 0.14 -12.23
CA PRO A 202 9.94 1.58 -12.09
C PRO A 202 9.99 2.07 -10.63
N SER A 203 10.23 1.18 -9.66
CA SER A 203 10.30 1.52 -8.24
C SER A 203 11.37 2.58 -7.93
N VAL A 204 10.93 3.70 -7.35
CA VAL A 204 11.80 4.81 -6.93
C VAL A 204 11.42 5.30 -5.55
N ASP A 205 12.41 5.47 -4.67
CA ASP A 205 12.22 5.92 -3.29
C ASP A 205 11.12 5.15 -2.53
N ASP A 206 9.97 5.81 -2.35
CA ASP A 206 8.80 5.35 -1.61
C ASP A 206 7.69 4.77 -2.52
N ASP A 207 7.80 4.96 -3.84
CA ASP A 207 6.87 4.41 -4.83
C ASP A 207 7.35 3.01 -5.22
N ARG A 208 6.59 1.98 -4.83
CA ARG A 208 6.87 0.58 -5.11
C ARG A 208 5.94 0.04 -6.19
N TRP A 209 6.48 -0.87 -6.96
CA TRP A 209 5.77 -1.53 -8.04
C TRP A 209 6.12 -3.02 -8.06
N THR A 210 5.16 -3.84 -8.40
CA THR A 210 5.30 -5.29 -8.52
C THR A 210 4.71 -5.79 -9.84
N THR A 211 5.04 -7.01 -10.21
CA THR A 211 4.42 -7.70 -11.35
C THR A 211 3.28 -8.63 -10.94
N ASP A 212 3.08 -8.80 -9.63
CA ASP A 212 2.05 -9.65 -9.06
C ASP A 212 0.81 -8.82 -8.77
N ASP A 213 -0.26 -9.02 -9.53
CA ASP A 213 -1.51 -8.24 -9.49
C ASP A 213 -2.61 -8.94 -8.69
N SER A 214 -2.22 -9.79 -7.74
CA SER A 214 -3.15 -10.67 -7.03
C SER A 214 -3.65 -10.11 -5.70
N ASP A 215 -3.32 -8.85 -5.39
CA ASP A 215 -3.90 -8.14 -4.26
C ASP A 215 -5.40 -7.84 -4.48
N CYS A 216 -6.16 -7.84 -3.39
CA CYS A 216 -7.57 -7.49 -3.36
C CYS A 216 -7.90 -6.20 -2.58
N ASP A 217 -6.91 -5.60 -1.91
CA ASP A 217 -6.94 -4.27 -1.30
C ASP A 217 -5.51 -3.68 -1.12
N ASP A 218 -4.94 -3.09 -2.18
CA ASP A 218 -3.56 -2.51 -2.23
C ASP A 218 -3.32 -1.33 -1.24
N ASP A 219 -4.33 -0.91 -0.48
CA ASP A 219 -4.21 0.10 0.57
C ASP A 219 -3.95 -0.50 1.98
N ASP A 220 -3.93 -1.84 2.16
CA ASP A 220 -3.78 -2.54 3.45
C ASP A 220 -2.78 -3.72 3.39
N GLU A 221 -1.57 -3.51 3.96
CA GLU A 221 -0.45 -4.48 3.97
C GLU A 221 -0.76 -5.86 4.60
N GLY A 222 -1.93 -6.00 5.23
CA GLY A 222 -2.40 -7.26 5.78
C GLY A 222 -3.44 -7.98 4.94
N VAL A 223 -3.79 -7.46 3.76
CA VAL A 223 -4.78 -8.00 2.83
C VAL A 223 -4.08 -8.36 1.54
N HIS A 224 -3.61 -9.60 1.42
CA HIS A 224 -2.90 -10.07 0.23
C HIS A 224 -2.91 -11.60 0.14
N PRO A 225 -2.60 -12.19 -1.03
CA PRO A 225 -2.54 -13.63 -1.21
C PRO A 225 -1.72 -14.37 -0.15
N GLY A 226 -2.40 -15.26 0.58
CA GLY A 226 -1.78 -16.07 1.63
C GLY A 226 -1.44 -15.31 2.92
N ALA A 227 -1.99 -14.11 3.11
CA ALA A 227 -2.02 -13.45 4.41
C ALA A 227 -2.74 -14.33 5.45
N THR A 228 -2.59 -13.97 6.73
CA THR A 228 -3.34 -14.64 7.79
C THR A 228 -4.71 -14.00 7.90
N GLU A 229 -5.73 -14.80 7.59
CA GLU A 229 -7.14 -14.49 7.83
C GLU A 229 -7.41 -14.07 9.28
N VAL A 230 -8.02 -12.91 9.43
CA VAL A 230 -8.50 -12.33 10.68
C VAL A 230 -10.00 -12.12 10.55
N CYS A 231 -10.72 -12.38 11.63
CA CYS A 231 -12.16 -12.17 11.67
C CYS A 231 -12.53 -10.67 11.73
N ASN A 232 -12.27 -9.92 10.66
CA ASN A 232 -12.53 -8.49 10.54
C ASN A 232 -13.60 -8.17 9.46
N GLY A 233 -14.14 -9.20 8.78
CA GLY A 233 -15.09 -9.05 7.67
C GLY A 233 -14.45 -8.67 6.34
N VAL A 234 -13.13 -8.76 6.23
CA VAL A 234 -12.31 -8.56 5.01
C VAL A 234 -11.74 -9.93 4.63
N ASP A 235 -11.68 -10.20 3.32
CA ASP A 235 -11.01 -11.37 2.76
C ASP A 235 -9.50 -11.09 2.75
N ASP A 236 -8.82 -11.33 3.88
CA ASP A 236 -7.43 -10.91 4.07
C ASP A 236 -6.46 -11.71 3.19
N ASP A 237 -6.76 -12.97 2.87
CA ASP A 237 -5.89 -13.84 2.08
C ASP A 237 -6.20 -13.86 0.58
N CYS A 238 -7.16 -13.02 0.15
CA CYS A 238 -7.68 -12.90 -1.20
C CYS A 238 -8.11 -14.25 -1.82
N ASP A 239 -8.48 -15.24 -1.01
CA ASP A 239 -9.11 -16.49 -1.43
C ASP A 239 -10.62 -16.44 -1.15
N PRO A 240 -11.49 -16.23 -2.16
CA PRO A 240 -12.94 -16.15 -1.95
C PRO A 240 -13.58 -17.47 -1.47
N GLY A 241 -12.80 -18.54 -1.36
CA GLY A 241 -13.19 -19.81 -0.74
C GLY A 241 -12.87 -19.92 0.75
N SER A 242 -12.10 -19.00 1.32
CA SER A 242 -11.81 -18.90 2.75
C SER A 242 -13.10 -18.54 3.51
N THR A 243 -13.17 -18.93 4.79
CA THR A 243 -14.30 -18.58 5.66
C THR A 243 -13.75 -18.17 7.01
N GLU A 244 -14.26 -17.07 7.55
CA GLU A 244 -13.83 -16.56 8.85
C GLU A 244 -14.41 -17.36 10.05
N GLU A 245 -15.46 -18.17 9.85
CA GLU A 245 -16.11 -18.92 10.93
C GLU A 245 -15.12 -19.85 11.66
N GLY A 246 -15.04 -19.73 12.99
CA GLY A 246 -14.10 -20.51 13.80
C GLY A 246 -12.67 -19.99 13.82
N LEU A 247 -12.36 -18.88 13.13
CA LEU A 247 -11.03 -18.29 13.14
C LEU A 247 -10.77 -17.48 14.41
N VAL A 248 -9.55 -17.60 14.93
CA VAL A 248 -9.08 -16.80 16.05
C VAL A 248 -7.66 -16.34 15.75
N GLY A 249 -7.46 -15.03 15.73
CA GLY A 249 -6.20 -14.40 15.34
C GLY A 249 -5.73 -13.37 16.36
N TRP A 250 -4.42 -13.25 16.51
CA TRP A 250 -3.77 -12.19 17.30
C TRP A 250 -3.07 -11.21 16.36
N VAL A 251 -3.33 -9.91 16.54
CA VAL A 251 -2.61 -8.84 15.85
C VAL A 251 -1.89 -7.99 16.89
N ASP A 252 -0.57 -7.95 16.85
CA ASP A 252 0.20 -7.14 17.80
C ASP A 252 0.22 -5.64 17.43
N ALA A 253 0.77 -4.80 18.32
CA ALA A 253 0.85 -3.36 18.12
C ALA A 253 1.69 -2.92 16.90
N ASP A 254 2.49 -3.82 16.32
CA ASP A 254 3.28 -3.58 15.11
C ASP A 254 2.58 -4.13 13.86
N GLY A 255 1.35 -4.65 13.97
CA GLY A 255 0.56 -5.21 12.86
C GLY A 255 0.82 -6.70 12.58
N ASN A 256 1.73 -7.35 13.31
CA ASN A 256 2.05 -8.75 13.03
C ASN A 256 0.88 -9.66 13.42
N ARG A 257 0.41 -10.46 12.45
CA ARG A 257 -0.70 -11.39 12.60
C ARG A 257 -0.21 -12.79 13.01
N THR A 258 -0.95 -13.46 13.90
CA THR A 258 -0.70 -14.84 14.35
C THR A 258 -2.01 -15.62 14.38
N ASP A 259 -2.09 -16.71 13.63
CA ASP A 259 -3.23 -17.64 13.66
C ASP A 259 -3.19 -18.51 14.94
N LEU A 260 -4.27 -18.48 15.71
CA LEU A 260 -4.49 -19.27 16.93
C LEU A 260 -5.59 -20.34 16.75
N SER A 261 -6.22 -20.41 15.57
CA SER A 261 -7.42 -21.21 15.32
C SER A 261 -7.19 -22.71 15.59
N ALA A 262 -6.06 -23.26 15.14
CA ALA A 262 -5.73 -24.67 15.35
C ALA A 262 -5.48 -25.01 16.83
N ASP A 263 -4.89 -24.07 17.58
CA ASP A 263 -4.61 -24.23 19.00
C ASP A 263 -5.91 -24.24 19.82
N LEU A 264 -6.83 -23.31 19.54
CA LEU A 264 -8.14 -23.25 20.20
C LEU A 264 -9.03 -24.43 19.78
N ALA A 265 -8.99 -24.86 18.52
CA ALA A 265 -9.74 -26.03 18.05
C ALA A 265 -9.25 -27.34 18.69
N ALA A 266 -7.99 -27.41 19.12
CA ALA A 266 -7.42 -28.56 19.82
C ALA A 266 -7.72 -28.57 21.33
N ALA A 267 -8.19 -27.44 21.88
CA ALA A 267 -8.48 -27.30 23.30
C ALA A 267 -9.69 -28.12 23.75
N THR A 268 -9.73 -28.44 25.04
CA THR A 268 -10.83 -29.21 25.65
C THR A 268 -11.15 -28.64 27.02
N SER A 269 -12.34 -28.94 27.57
CA SER A 269 -12.67 -28.51 28.95
C SER A 269 -11.66 -28.96 30.01
N ALA A 270 -10.96 -30.08 29.80
CA ALA A 270 -9.93 -30.54 30.72
C ALA A 270 -8.59 -29.78 30.58
N THR A 271 -8.35 -29.17 29.42
CA THR A 271 -7.15 -28.41 29.09
C THR A 271 -7.51 -27.23 28.17
N PRO A 272 -8.16 -26.19 28.72
CA PRO A 272 -8.45 -24.98 27.95
C PRO A 272 -7.15 -24.35 27.43
N TYR A 273 -7.20 -23.73 26.27
CA TYR A 273 -6.08 -22.96 25.73
C TYR A 273 -6.00 -21.60 26.44
N ASP A 274 -4.82 -21.24 26.95
CA ASP A 274 -4.61 -19.95 27.61
C ASP A 274 -4.04 -18.95 26.61
N VAL A 275 -4.89 -18.03 26.14
CA VAL A 275 -4.49 -16.90 25.30
C VAL A 275 -3.73 -15.91 26.18
N ASN A 276 -2.41 -15.91 26.05
CA ASN A 276 -1.51 -15.12 26.88
C ASN A 276 -0.48 -14.42 26.00
N PRO A 277 -0.87 -13.31 25.34
CA PRO A 277 -0.01 -12.58 24.43
C PRO A 277 1.17 -11.96 25.18
N SER A 278 2.35 -11.94 24.53
CA SER A 278 3.58 -11.36 25.08
C SER A 278 3.77 -9.87 24.77
N THR A 279 2.83 -9.28 24.03
CA THR A 279 2.84 -7.89 23.56
C THR A 279 1.43 -7.31 23.70
N ALA A 280 1.31 -5.99 23.59
CA ALA A 280 0.01 -5.36 23.44
C ALA A 280 -0.55 -5.63 22.04
N GLY A 281 -1.88 -5.68 21.90
CA GLY A 281 -2.52 -5.96 20.62
C GLY A 281 -4.01 -6.31 20.73
N THR A 282 -4.55 -6.80 19.62
CA THR A 282 -5.96 -7.18 19.47
C THR A 282 -6.09 -8.68 19.24
N LEU A 283 -6.95 -9.33 20.02
CA LEU A 283 -7.41 -10.69 19.81
C LEU A 283 -8.75 -10.64 19.05
N TRP A 284 -8.76 -11.11 17.82
CA TRP A 284 -9.95 -11.26 17.00
C TRP A 284 -10.51 -12.66 17.13
N VAL A 285 -11.80 -12.77 17.47
CA VAL A 285 -12.44 -14.05 17.77
C VAL A 285 -13.73 -14.17 16.97
N CYS A 286 -13.73 -15.02 15.95
CA CYS A 286 -14.93 -15.29 15.18
C CYS A 286 -15.92 -16.21 15.91
N GLU A 287 -17.13 -16.29 15.37
CA GLU A 287 -18.21 -17.11 15.89
C GLU A 287 -17.72 -18.54 16.14
N GLY A 288 -18.05 -19.07 17.32
CA GLY A 288 -17.56 -20.36 17.76
C GLY A 288 -17.62 -20.52 19.27
N SER A 289 -17.47 -21.76 19.71
CA SER A 289 -17.36 -22.10 21.13
C SER A 289 -16.02 -22.75 21.38
N TYR A 290 -15.21 -22.10 22.20
CA TYR A 290 -13.81 -22.41 22.41
C TYR A 290 -13.56 -22.71 23.88
N TYR A 291 -12.86 -23.80 24.17
CA TYR A 291 -12.35 -24.04 25.52
C TYR A 291 -11.09 -23.21 25.71
N ALA A 292 -11.25 -21.99 26.21
CA ALA A 292 -10.19 -21.01 26.27
C ALA A 292 -10.30 -20.11 27.50
N THR A 293 -9.14 -19.61 27.93
CA THR A 293 -9.00 -18.57 28.94
C THR A 293 -8.07 -17.48 28.42
N ILE A 294 -8.12 -16.30 29.01
CA ILE A 294 -7.34 -15.14 28.62
C ILE A 294 -6.54 -14.68 29.84
N THR A 295 -5.24 -14.47 29.64
CA THR A 295 -4.35 -13.83 30.61
C THR A 295 -3.90 -12.48 30.03
N ALA A 296 -4.35 -11.38 30.62
CA ALA A 296 -3.98 -10.04 30.19
C ALA A 296 -2.76 -9.53 30.97
N ALA A 297 -1.57 -9.74 30.39
CA ALA A 297 -0.30 -9.22 30.93
C ALA A 297 0.12 -7.87 30.30
N HIS A 298 -0.56 -7.47 29.23
CA HIS A 298 -0.32 -6.27 28.44
C HIS A 298 -1.66 -5.62 28.07
N ASP A 299 -1.63 -4.43 27.47
CA ASP A 299 -2.83 -3.82 26.90
C ASP A 299 -3.45 -4.77 25.88
N LEU A 300 -4.74 -5.03 26.03
CA LEU A 300 -5.43 -6.09 25.31
C LEU A 300 -6.81 -5.61 24.87
N ASP A 301 -7.02 -5.65 23.56
CA ASP A 301 -8.35 -5.54 22.97
C ASP A 301 -8.82 -6.94 22.54
N VAL A 302 -10.05 -7.31 22.89
CA VAL A 302 -10.69 -8.55 22.42
C VAL A 302 -11.93 -8.15 21.65
N VAL A 303 -11.96 -8.51 20.37
CA VAL A 303 -13.05 -8.16 19.45
C VAL A 303 -13.67 -9.45 18.93
N ALA A 304 -14.95 -9.64 19.26
CA ALA A 304 -15.76 -10.74 18.74
C ALA A 304 -16.93 -10.18 17.90
N PRO A 305 -16.75 -10.02 16.57
CA PRO A 305 -17.73 -9.36 15.72
C PRO A 305 -19.09 -10.07 15.65
N GLY A 306 -19.10 -11.40 15.81
CA GLY A 306 -20.33 -12.20 15.86
C GLY A 306 -21.21 -11.93 17.08
N GLY A 307 -20.66 -11.26 18.10
CA GLY A 307 -21.37 -10.94 19.34
C GLY A 307 -21.48 -12.11 20.32
N ALA A 308 -21.86 -11.79 21.55
CA ALA A 308 -21.72 -12.72 22.68
C ALA A 308 -22.59 -13.98 22.53
N ASP A 309 -23.70 -13.91 21.79
CA ASP A 309 -24.56 -15.08 21.55
C ASP A 309 -23.90 -16.17 20.69
N LEU A 310 -22.88 -15.81 19.89
CA LEU A 310 -22.25 -16.69 18.91
C LEU A 310 -20.78 -16.95 19.22
N THR A 311 -20.12 -16.08 19.99
CA THR A 311 -18.71 -16.24 20.35
C THR A 311 -18.57 -16.52 21.85
N ILE A 312 -18.12 -17.73 22.19
CA ILE A 312 -18.12 -18.26 23.56
C ILE A 312 -16.73 -18.75 23.94
N PHE A 313 -16.19 -18.21 25.03
CA PHE A 313 -15.03 -18.74 25.73
C PHE A 313 -15.49 -19.48 27.00
N ASP A 314 -15.26 -20.79 26.99
CA ASP A 314 -15.58 -21.72 28.07
C ASP A 314 -14.30 -22.08 28.84
N GLY A 315 -14.25 -21.71 30.13
CA GLY A 315 -13.11 -21.93 31.01
C GLY A 315 -12.91 -23.38 31.49
N GLY A 316 -13.84 -24.29 31.17
CA GLY A 316 -13.79 -25.71 31.52
C GLY A 316 -13.77 -26.03 33.03
N GLY A 317 -14.16 -25.07 33.87
CA GLY A 317 -14.11 -25.13 35.33
C GLY A 317 -12.71 -25.09 35.91
N GLY A 318 -11.69 -24.67 35.15
CA GLY A 318 -10.28 -24.77 35.55
C GLY A 318 -9.71 -23.56 36.28
N ARG A 319 -10.06 -22.36 35.81
CA ARG A 319 -9.56 -21.06 36.28
C ARG A 319 -10.50 -19.94 35.81
N SER A 320 -10.18 -18.70 36.16
CA SER A 320 -10.87 -17.52 35.63
C SER A 320 -10.79 -17.48 34.11
N VAL A 321 -11.91 -17.19 33.44
CA VAL A 321 -11.95 -17.12 31.97
C VAL A 321 -11.14 -15.92 31.49
N LEU A 322 -11.29 -14.75 32.12
CA LEU A 322 -10.44 -13.58 31.93
C LEU A 322 -9.68 -13.26 33.22
N ASP A 323 -8.35 -13.20 33.14
CA ASP A 323 -7.46 -12.96 34.28
C ASP A 323 -6.56 -11.73 34.03
N VAL A 324 -6.82 -10.64 34.75
CA VAL A 324 -6.11 -9.36 34.68
C VAL A 324 -5.41 -9.10 36.01
N ARG A 325 -4.07 -9.22 36.01
CA ARG A 325 -3.22 -9.02 37.22
C ARG A 325 -2.02 -8.10 36.99
N ALA A 326 -1.88 -7.57 35.78
CA ALA A 326 -0.82 -6.63 35.46
C ALA A 326 -1.27 -5.21 35.80
N ASP A 327 -0.52 -4.53 36.65
CA ASP A 327 -0.83 -3.14 37.04
C ASP A 327 -0.80 -2.20 35.82
N GLY A 328 -1.75 -1.26 35.78
CA GLY A 328 -1.76 -0.18 34.79
C GLY A 328 -2.11 -0.57 33.35
N VAL A 329 -2.50 -1.81 33.08
CA VAL A 329 -2.93 -2.24 31.73
C VAL A 329 -4.34 -1.78 31.40
N THR A 330 -4.62 -1.61 30.11
CA THR A 330 -5.96 -1.37 29.58
C THR A 330 -6.47 -2.62 28.88
N VAL A 331 -7.60 -3.15 29.34
CA VAL A 331 -8.24 -4.34 28.76
C VAL A 331 -9.64 -3.97 28.31
N ASN A 332 -9.92 -4.15 27.02
CA ASN A 332 -11.25 -3.98 26.45
C ASN A 332 -11.72 -5.31 25.86
N VAL A 333 -12.95 -5.72 26.17
CA VAL A 333 -13.55 -6.93 25.62
C VAL A 333 -14.91 -6.58 25.04
N GLN A 334 -15.17 -6.99 23.81
CA GLN A 334 -16.40 -6.72 23.11
C GLN A 334 -17.04 -8.00 22.55
N GLY A 335 -18.33 -8.18 22.80
CA GLY A 335 -19.14 -9.18 22.10
C GLY A 335 -18.79 -10.63 22.41
N LEU A 336 -18.28 -10.93 23.60
CA LEU A 336 -17.82 -12.27 23.98
C LEU A 336 -18.67 -12.83 25.13
N THR A 337 -18.96 -14.14 25.11
CA THR A 337 -19.45 -14.87 26.30
C THR A 337 -18.28 -15.48 27.06
N LEU A 338 -18.22 -15.25 28.37
CA LEU A 338 -17.26 -15.83 29.31
C LEU A 338 -17.99 -16.76 30.28
N THR A 339 -17.76 -18.08 30.15
CA THR A 339 -18.54 -19.09 30.87
C THR A 339 -17.72 -20.25 31.43
N ASP A 340 -18.33 -21.04 32.33
CA ASP A 340 -17.73 -22.19 33.02
C ASP A 340 -16.36 -21.87 33.65
N GLY A 341 -16.18 -20.65 34.14
CA GLY A 341 -14.99 -20.20 34.83
C GLY A 341 -14.98 -20.57 36.30
N LEU A 342 -13.81 -20.88 36.85
CA LEU A 342 -13.61 -21.13 38.28
C LEU A 342 -12.59 -20.16 38.87
N GLY A 343 -12.97 -19.38 39.88
CA GLY A 343 -12.13 -18.29 40.40
C GLY A 343 -10.68 -18.68 40.69
N SER A 344 -9.72 -17.96 40.11
CA SER A 344 -8.27 -18.24 40.21
C SER A 344 -7.51 -17.30 41.16
N GLY A 345 -8.14 -16.19 41.59
CA GLY A 345 -7.54 -15.22 42.52
C GLY A 345 -7.73 -15.63 43.98
N LEU A 346 -7.24 -14.83 44.93
CA LEU A 346 -7.38 -15.13 46.36
C LEU A 346 -7.61 -13.88 47.19
N VAL A 347 -8.79 -13.77 47.79
CA VAL A 347 -9.12 -12.72 48.77
C VAL A 347 -9.32 -13.30 50.18
N LEU A 348 -9.08 -12.46 51.20
CA LEU A 348 -9.15 -12.82 52.63
C LEU A 348 -8.35 -14.09 52.98
N GLY A 349 -7.30 -14.38 52.21
CA GLY A 349 -6.37 -15.48 52.42
C GLY A 349 -6.92 -16.89 52.14
N SER A 350 -8.13 -17.05 51.59
CA SER A 350 -8.72 -18.39 51.36
C SER A 350 -9.82 -18.47 50.29
N TYR A 351 -10.37 -17.36 49.79
CA TYR A 351 -11.52 -17.42 48.89
C TYR A 351 -11.10 -17.19 47.44
N PRO A 352 -11.41 -18.12 46.51
CA PRO A 352 -11.15 -17.92 45.10
C PRO A 352 -11.95 -16.73 44.58
N THR A 353 -11.41 -15.97 43.63
CA THR A 353 -12.06 -14.76 43.10
C THR A 353 -12.16 -14.76 41.58
N GLY A 354 -13.22 -14.12 41.07
CA GLY A 354 -13.38 -13.82 39.64
C GLY A 354 -13.56 -15.06 38.78
N GLY A 355 -14.71 -15.74 38.84
CA GLY A 355 -14.93 -16.97 38.04
C GLY A 355 -14.93 -16.67 36.54
N GLY A 356 -15.81 -15.80 36.08
CA GLY A 356 -15.78 -15.32 34.69
C GLY A 356 -14.62 -14.36 34.47
N VAL A 357 -14.57 -13.32 35.28
CA VAL A 357 -13.58 -12.24 35.17
C VAL A 357 -12.93 -11.96 36.51
N LEU A 358 -11.61 -11.99 36.53
CA LEU A 358 -10.76 -11.56 37.64
C LEU A 358 -9.96 -10.34 37.22
N CYS A 359 -10.15 -9.22 37.91
CA CYS A 359 -9.27 -8.06 37.86
C CYS A 359 -8.73 -7.76 39.26
N ASP A 360 -7.45 -8.02 39.47
CA ASP A 360 -6.72 -7.78 40.73
C ASP A 360 -5.40 -7.09 40.38
N ALA A 361 -5.52 -5.83 39.93
CA ALA A 361 -4.43 -5.07 39.34
C ALA A 361 -4.59 -3.58 39.66
N GLU A 362 -3.56 -2.96 40.24
CA GLU A 362 -3.61 -1.56 40.64
C GLU A 362 -3.56 -0.66 39.39
N GLY A 363 -4.58 0.19 39.25
CA GLY A 363 -4.63 1.18 38.16
C GLY A 363 -4.90 0.59 36.78
N ALA A 364 -5.24 -0.69 36.68
CA ALA A 364 -5.73 -1.27 35.44
C ALA A 364 -7.13 -0.74 35.10
N THR A 365 -7.43 -0.60 33.81
CA THR A 365 -8.76 -0.28 33.30
C THR A 365 -9.33 -1.52 32.62
N LEU A 366 -10.55 -1.90 32.99
CA LEU A 366 -11.25 -3.04 32.41
C LEU A 366 -12.62 -2.60 31.88
N THR A 367 -12.77 -2.66 30.56
CA THR A 367 -14.01 -2.32 29.86
C THR A 367 -14.59 -3.58 29.22
N LEU A 368 -15.84 -3.90 29.53
CA LEU A 368 -16.58 -5.00 28.91
C LEU A 368 -17.82 -4.41 28.20
N THR A 369 -17.91 -4.60 26.88
CA THR A 369 -19.00 -4.04 26.06
C THR A 369 -19.78 -5.16 25.40
N ASP A 370 -21.09 -5.24 25.65
CA ASP A 370 -21.96 -6.29 25.10
C ASP A 370 -21.42 -7.71 25.39
N VAL A 371 -20.81 -7.88 26.56
CA VAL A 371 -20.24 -9.14 27.05
C VAL A 371 -21.27 -9.89 27.89
N VAL A 372 -21.31 -11.21 27.75
CA VAL A 372 -22.08 -12.10 28.64
C VAL A 372 -21.12 -12.82 29.57
N VAL A 373 -21.37 -12.76 30.88
CA VAL A 373 -20.61 -13.47 31.90
C VAL A 373 -21.55 -14.41 32.63
N SER A 374 -21.53 -15.71 32.30
CA SER A 374 -22.52 -16.66 32.83
C SER A 374 -21.98 -17.99 33.30
N ASP A 375 -22.71 -18.64 34.20
CA ASP A 375 -22.42 -19.99 34.69
C ASP A 375 -21.02 -20.16 35.29
N ASN A 376 -20.50 -19.10 35.93
CA ASN A 376 -19.18 -19.14 36.57
C ASN A 376 -19.28 -19.38 38.08
N GLU A 377 -18.23 -19.97 38.65
CA GLU A 377 -18.13 -20.25 40.08
C GLU A 377 -16.93 -19.55 40.74
N ALA A 378 -17.12 -18.98 41.93
CA ALA A 378 -16.01 -18.49 42.75
C ALA A 378 -16.33 -18.46 44.25
N GLY A 379 -15.40 -17.96 45.05
CA GLY A 379 -15.63 -17.55 46.43
C GLY A 379 -16.22 -16.15 46.52
N VAL A 380 -15.60 -15.20 45.79
CA VAL A 380 -16.04 -13.81 45.72
C VAL A 380 -16.06 -13.33 44.27
N GLY A 381 -17.14 -12.68 43.83
CA GLY A 381 -17.27 -12.17 42.46
C GLY A 381 -17.27 -13.31 41.45
N ALA A 382 -18.28 -14.19 41.48
CA ALA A 382 -18.28 -15.37 40.62
C ALA A 382 -18.40 -14.99 39.13
N GLY A 383 -19.26 -14.05 38.78
CA GLY A 383 -19.24 -13.44 37.45
C GLY A 383 -17.99 -12.57 37.28
N VAL A 384 -17.97 -11.42 37.94
CA VAL A 384 -16.90 -10.42 37.83
C VAL A 384 -16.37 -10.06 39.22
N TYR A 385 -15.05 -10.07 39.36
CA TYR A 385 -14.34 -9.53 40.52
C TYR A 385 -13.39 -8.42 40.08
N SER A 386 -13.47 -7.26 40.74
CA SER A 386 -12.55 -6.13 40.58
C SER A 386 -12.00 -5.71 41.94
N ASP A 387 -10.68 -5.70 42.09
CA ASP A 387 -9.95 -5.09 43.22
C ASP A 387 -8.84 -4.20 42.67
N GLY A 388 -8.91 -2.90 42.96
CA GLY A 388 -7.95 -1.90 42.46
C GLY A 388 -8.04 -1.53 40.98
N CYS A 389 -8.94 -2.17 40.21
CA CYS A 389 -9.21 -1.84 38.81
C CYS A 389 -10.36 -0.83 38.65
N ALA A 390 -10.28 -0.02 37.59
CA ALA A 390 -11.41 0.77 37.11
C ALA A 390 -12.29 -0.09 36.19
N LEU A 391 -13.45 -0.52 36.69
CA LEU A 391 -14.34 -1.45 35.99
C LEU A 391 -15.46 -0.69 35.27
N THR A 392 -15.68 -0.98 33.99
CA THR A 392 -16.85 -0.51 33.23
C THR A 392 -17.47 -1.67 32.48
N LEU A 393 -18.76 -1.94 32.68
CA LEU A 393 -19.56 -2.82 31.85
C LEU A 393 -20.64 -1.98 31.16
N THR A 394 -20.75 -2.10 29.85
CA THR A 394 -21.80 -1.42 29.05
C THR A 394 -22.56 -2.46 28.24
N GLY A 395 -23.88 -2.48 28.37
CA GLY A 395 -24.72 -3.52 27.77
C GLY A 395 -24.43 -4.91 28.33
N GLY A 396 -24.83 -5.95 27.59
CA GLY A 396 -24.55 -7.33 27.97
C GLY A 396 -25.24 -7.82 29.25
N ARG A 397 -24.75 -8.94 29.79
CA ARG A 397 -25.41 -9.69 30.87
C ARG A 397 -24.42 -10.37 31.80
N VAL A 398 -24.68 -10.33 33.10
CA VAL A 398 -23.97 -11.12 34.13
C VAL A 398 -24.99 -12.02 34.81
N SER A 399 -25.01 -13.31 34.50
CA SER A 399 -26.05 -14.20 35.01
C SER A 399 -25.65 -15.59 35.44
N ASP A 400 -26.48 -16.22 36.27
CA ASP A 400 -26.33 -17.64 36.62
C ASP A 400 -24.98 -17.98 37.28
N ASN A 401 -24.29 -16.97 37.84
CA ASN A 401 -23.01 -17.15 38.50
C ASN A 401 -23.21 -17.49 39.99
N VAL A 402 -22.35 -18.36 40.53
CA VAL A 402 -22.47 -18.89 41.89
C VAL A 402 -21.23 -18.57 42.72
N ALA A 403 -21.39 -17.68 43.70
CA ALA A 403 -20.34 -17.38 44.68
C ALA A 403 -20.59 -18.13 46.00
N SER A 404 -19.60 -18.90 46.46
CA SER A 404 -19.69 -19.58 47.76
C SER A 404 -19.64 -18.63 48.98
N TYR A 405 -19.36 -17.33 48.76
CA TYR A 405 -19.31 -16.33 49.83
C TYR A 405 -19.97 -14.99 49.46
N TYR A 406 -19.36 -14.17 48.60
CA TYR A 406 -19.85 -12.81 48.32
C TYR A 406 -19.94 -12.50 46.83
N GLY A 407 -20.92 -11.71 46.39
CA GLY A 407 -20.94 -11.18 45.02
C GLY A 407 -21.11 -12.28 43.98
N GLY A 408 -22.33 -12.81 43.83
CA GLY A 408 -22.60 -13.82 42.80
C GLY A 408 -22.32 -13.25 41.41
N GLY A 409 -22.94 -12.11 41.09
CA GLY A 409 -22.73 -11.39 39.84
C GLY A 409 -21.42 -10.61 39.83
N VAL A 410 -21.43 -9.39 40.39
CA VAL A 410 -20.29 -8.45 40.33
C VAL A 410 -19.82 -8.09 41.75
N ALA A 411 -18.51 -8.17 41.97
CA ALA A 411 -17.87 -7.73 43.21
C ALA A 411 -16.83 -6.64 42.91
N VAL A 412 -16.97 -5.46 43.54
CA VAL A 412 -16.02 -4.34 43.46
C VAL A 412 -15.45 -4.07 44.85
N LEU A 413 -14.14 -4.23 44.97
CA LEU A 413 -13.36 -4.05 46.20
C LEU A 413 -12.39 -2.89 46.01
N SER A 414 -12.49 -1.86 46.84
CA SER A 414 -11.54 -0.72 46.88
C SER A 414 -11.25 -0.02 45.54
N GLY A 415 -12.15 -0.15 44.55
CA GLY A 415 -12.10 0.50 43.24
C GLY A 415 -13.44 1.11 42.87
N ASP A 416 -13.50 1.66 41.66
CA ASP A 416 -14.72 2.24 41.08
C ASP A 416 -15.28 1.32 40.00
N GLY A 417 -16.59 1.14 39.99
CA GLY A 417 -17.30 0.32 39.01
C GLY A 417 -18.48 1.06 38.38
N VAL A 418 -18.68 0.87 37.08
CA VAL A 418 -19.83 1.40 36.33
C VAL A 418 -20.51 0.25 35.58
N LEU A 419 -21.82 0.10 35.76
CA LEU A 419 -22.69 -0.70 34.88
C LEU A 419 -23.64 0.25 34.15
N ASP A 420 -23.64 0.22 32.83
CA ASP A 420 -24.56 1.00 32.00
C ASP A 420 -25.36 0.08 31.08
N GLY A 421 -26.68 0.00 31.28
CA GLY A 421 -27.55 -0.86 30.48
C GLY A 421 -27.29 -2.36 30.62
N VAL A 422 -26.71 -2.81 31.74
CA VAL A 422 -26.34 -4.22 31.97
C VAL A 422 -27.50 -5.00 32.60
N GLU A 423 -27.63 -6.29 32.29
CA GLU A 423 -28.53 -7.21 32.98
C GLU A 423 -27.78 -8.10 34.00
N VAL A 424 -27.97 -7.90 35.30
CA VAL A 424 -27.39 -8.73 36.38
C VAL A 424 -28.44 -9.67 36.95
N LEU A 425 -28.43 -10.92 36.50
CA LEU A 425 -29.61 -11.80 36.60
C LEU A 425 -29.32 -13.14 37.26
N GLU A 426 -30.21 -13.58 38.15
CA GLU A 426 -30.23 -14.97 38.66
C GLU A 426 -28.91 -15.47 39.28
N ASN A 427 -28.07 -14.55 39.79
CA ASN A 427 -26.81 -14.93 40.45
C ASN A 427 -27.05 -15.37 41.91
N GLU A 428 -26.25 -16.31 42.41
CA GLU A 428 -26.36 -16.87 43.77
C GLU A 428 -25.12 -16.54 44.62
N ALA A 429 -25.33 -16.15 45.88
CA ALA A 429 -24.25 -16.00 46.86
C ALA A 429 -24.67 -16.25 48.32
N VAL A 430 -23.73 -16.19 49.27
CA VAL A 430 -24.10 -16.10 50.70
C VAL A 430 -24.54 -14.67 51.06
N ARG A 431 -23.87 -13.64 50.50
CA ARG A 431 -24.30 -12.23 50.56
C ARG A 431 -24.00 -11.51 49.26
N GLY A 432 -24.82 -10.52 48.89
CA GLY A 432 -24.65 -9.76 47.64
C GLY A 432 -24.82 -10.66 46.43
N GLY A 433 -26.06 -11.09 46.14
CA GLY A 433 -26.33 -12.04 45.05
C GLY A 433 -25.97 -11.41 43.71
N GLY A 434 -26.55 -10.25 43.41
CA GLY A 434 -26.20 -9.46 42.23
C GLY A 434 -24.86 -8.74 42.42
N LEU A 435 -24.80 -7.80 43.37
CA LEU A 435 -23.67 -6.88 43.57
C LEU A 435 -23.08 -6.98 44.98
N PHE A 436 -21.76 -6.92 45.07
CA PHE A 436 -21.01 -6.78 46.32
C PHE A 436 -20.02 -5.62 46.21
N VAL A 437 -20.29 -4.52 46.92
CA VAL A 437 -19.50 -3.28 46.83
C VAL A 437 -18.89 -2.98 48.20
N ILE A 438 -17.57 -2.99 48.30
CA ILE A 438 -16.88 -2.69 49.56
C ILE A 438 -15.65 -1.82 49.32
N SER A 439 -15.36 -0.92 50.27
CA SER A 439 -14.10 -0.19 50.28
C SER A 439 -13.38 -0.36 51.60
N TYR A 440 -12.08 -0.68 51.55
CA TYR A 440 -11.21 -0.66 52.74
C TYR A 440 -10.55 0.70 52.96
N SER A 441 -10.54 1.57 51.95
CA SER A 441 -9.99 2.92 51.98
C SER A 441 -11.03 4.01 52.27
N GLY A 442 -12.32 3.68 52.14
CA GLY A 442 -13.45 4.60 52.29
C GLY A 442 -13.76 5.44 51.04
N ALA A 443 -13.27 5.02 49.87
CA ALA A 443 -13.37 5.76 48.60
C ALA A 443 -13.79 4.89 47.40
N GLY A 444 -14.46 3.75 47.62
CA GLY A 444 -14.98 2.91 46.52
C GLY A 444 -16.41 3.31 46.16
N ALA A 445 -16.71 3.37 44.86
CA ALA A 445 -18.02 3.67 44.34
C ALA A 445 -18.48 2.66 43.28
N MET A 446 -19.78 2.39 43.26
CA MET A 446 -20.44 1.65 42.22
C MET A 446 -21.54 2.53 41.63
N GLU A 447 -21.51 2.76 40.33
CA GLU A 447 -22.57 3.44 39.60
C GLU A 447 -23.29 2.43 38.72
N ILE A 448 -24.62 2.38 38.81
CA ILE A 448 -25.46 1.61 37.91
C ILE A 448 -26.42 2.56 37.20
N ILE A 449 -26.42 2.52 35.87
CA ILE A 449 -27.17 3.38 34.98
C ILE A 449 -28.04 2.47 34.11
N ASP A 450 -29.35 2.66 34.11
CA ASP A 450 -30.30 1.89 33.28
C ASP A 450 -30.09 0.35 33.34
N THR A 451 -29.54 -0.12 34.46
CA THR A 451 -29.11 -1.50 34.70
C THR A 451 -30.20 -2.26 35.46
N VAL A 452 -30.47 -3.50 35.05
CA VAL A 452 -31.43 -4.39 35.70
C VAL A 452 -30.68 -5.34 36.63
N VAL A 453 -31.00 -5.33 37.93
CA VAL A 453 -30.50 -6.33 38.89
C VAL A 453 -31.69 -7.18 39.34
N GLU A 454 -31.89 -8.36 38.76
CA GLU A 454 -33.13 -9.12 38.92
C GLU A 454 -32.94 -10.62 39.23
N GLY A 455 -33.79 -11.15 40.11
CA GLY A 455 -33.84 -12.59 40.40
C GLY A 455 -32.62 -13.16 41.13
N ASN A 456 -31.70 -12.31 41.60
CA ASN A 456 -30.51 -12.74 42.32
C ASN A 456 -30.89 -13.23 43.72
N SER A 457 -30.20 -14.26 44.21
CA SER A 457 -30.58 -14.95 45.44
C SER A 457 -29.42 -15.11 46.42
N VAL A 458 -29.73 -14.92 47.71
CA VAL A 458 -28.76 -15.11 48.79
C VAL A 458 -29.34 -15.81 50.00
N THR A 459 -28.47 -16.53 50.73
CA THR A 459 -28.86 -17.19 51.99
C THR A 459 -28.88 -16.26 53.20
N ALA A 460 -28.18 -15.10 53.16
CA ALA A 460 -28.16 -14.13 54.26
C ALA A 460 -28.73 -12.75 53.88
N PHE A 461 -27.90 -11.81 53.42
CA PHE A 461 -28.26 -10.39 53.24
C PHE A 461 -27.91 -9.88 51.85
N GLY A 462 -28.70 -8.95 51.33
CA GLY A 462 -28.41 -8.26 50.06
C GLY A 462 -28.61 -9.17 48.85
N GLY A 463 -29.87 -9.47 48.51
CA GLY A 463 -30.19 -10.28 47.33
C GLY A 463 -29.71 -9.62 46.05
N GLY A 464 -30.11 -8.36 45.85
CA GLY A 464 -29.67 -7.54 44.73
C GLY A 464 -28.27 -6.95 44.94
N ALA A 465 -28.04 -6.22 46.04
CA ALA A 465 -26.75 -5.64 46.36
C ALA A 465 -26.46 -5.61 47.86
N ILE A 466 -25.17 -5.62 48.21
CA ILE A 466 -24.69 -5.23 49.53
C ILE A 466 -23.56 -4.21 49.39
N VAL A 467 -23.59 -3.18 50.22
CA VAL A 467 -22.66 -2.04 50.20
C VAL A 467 -22.03 -1.86 51.58
N GLU A 468 -20.70 -1.82 51.66
CA GLU A 468 -19.96 -1.68 52.91
C GLU A 468 -18.83 -0.65 52.77
N ASN A 469 -18.86 0.41 53.58
CA ASN A 469 -17.91 1.54 53.53
C ASN A 469 -17.75 2.17 52.13
N ALA A 470 -18.76 2.06 51.28
CA ALA A 470 -18.73 2.45 49.87
C ALA A 470 -20.02 3.17 49.47
N THR A 471 -20.02 3.75 48.27
CA THR A 471 -21.22 4.38 47.68
C THR A 471 -21.77 3.52 46.56
N LEU A 472 -23.10 3.34 46.54
CA LEU A 472 -23.83 2.84 45.38
C LEU A 472 -24.73 3.96 44.85
N THR A 473 -24.54 4.31 43.58
CA THR A 473 -25.41 5.24 42.85
C THR A 473 -26.24 4.44 41.86
N CYS A 474 -27.55 4.59 41.90
CA CYS A 474 -28.48 3.97 40.98
C CYS A 474 -29.24 5.07 40.22
N THR A 475 -29.06 5.12 38.91
CA THR A 475 -29.74 6.05 38.02
C THR A 475 -30.57 5.28 37.00
N GLY A 476 -31.89 5.50 37.00
CA GLY A 476 -32.79 4.99 35.97
C GLY A 476 -33.26 6.10 35.04
N SER A 477 -33.76 5.71 33.87
CA SER A 477 -34.39 6.58 32.88
C SER A 477 -35.86 6.19 32.66
N ALA A 478 -36.63 7.09 32.04
CA ALA A 478 -38.03 6.80 31.72
C ALA A 478 -38.19 5.79 30.57
N SER A 479 -37.09 5.41 29.90
CA SER A 479 -37.12 4.61 28.66
C SER A 479 -36.60 3.19 28.86
N VAL A 480 -35.88 2.93 29.96
CA VAL A 480 -35.30 1.64 30.29
C VAL A 480 -35.66 1.27 31.72
N ARG A 481 -35.94 -0.01 31.95
CA ARG A 481 -36.22 -0.54 33.29
C ARG A 481 -34.90 -0.64 34.05
N GLY A 482 -34.57 0.34 34.89
CA GLY A 482 -33.37 0.31 35.74
C GLY A 482 -33.73 0.13 37.22
N GLY A 483 -33.04 -0.76 37.94
CA GLY A 483 -33.29 -0.98 39.36
C GLY A 483 -33.13 -2.44 39.83
N PHE A 484 -33.72 -2.74 40.99
CA PHE A 484 -33.58 -4.02 41.69
C PHE A 484 -34.91 -4.76 41.75
N PHE A 485 -35.00 -5.94 41.14
CA PHE A 485 -36.26 -6.66 40.97
C PHE A 485 -36.26 -8.10 41.45
N GLY A 486 -37.28 -8.52 42.20
CA GLY A 486 -37.50 -9.94 42.52
C GLY A 486 -36.33 -10.66 43.22
N ASN A 487 -35.38 -9.91 43.77
CA ASN A 487 -34.18 -10.44 44.41
C ASN A 487 -34.52 -11.01 45.79
N VAL A 488 -33.94 -12.16 46.14
CA VAL A 488 -34.30 -12.93 47.34
C VAL A 488 -33.17 -12.91 48.35
N ALA A 489 -33.46 -12.50 49.58
CA ALA A 489 -32.55 -12.62 50.71
C ALA A 489 -33.15 -13.49 51.82
N GLY A 490 -32.34 -14.41 52.37
CA GLY A 490 -32.78 -15.30 53.45
C GLY A 490 -33.11 -14.58 54.77
N THR A 491 -32.54 -13.39 55.01
CA THR A 491 -32.80 -12.59 56.22
C THR A 491 -33.42 -11.22 55.91
N SER A 492 -32.71 -10.33 55.21
CA SER A 492 -33.15 -8.96 54.91
C SER A 492 -32.36 -8.33 53.75
N GLY A 493 -32.89 -7.22 53.21
CA GLY A 493 -32.27 -6.52 52.08
C GLY A 493 -32.43 -7.31 50.79
N GLY A 494 -33.68 -7.56 50.38
CA GLY A 494 -33.97 -8.23 49.11
C GLY A 494 -33.36 -7.47 47.94
N GLY A 495 -33.60 -6.15 47.86
CA GLY A 495 -32.96 -5.23 46.93
C GLY A 495 -31.54 -4.88 47.34
N VAL A 496 -31.36 -3.92 48.27
CA VAL A 496 -30.06 -3.40 48.69
C VAL A 496 -29.88 -3.51 50.20
N ASN A 497 -28.69 -3.92 50.66
CA ASN A 497 -28.30 -3.86 52.06
C ASN A 497 -27.09 -2.94 52.28
N LEU A 498 -27.26 -1.89 53.08
CA LEU A 498 -26.18 -1.04 53.56
C LEU A 498 -25.63 -1.63 54.88
N ALA A 499 -24.41 -2.16 54.84
CA ALA A 499 -23.85 -3.02 55.88
C ALA A 499 -22.93 -2.30 56.89
N SER A 500 -22.79 -0.97 56.78
CA SER A 500 -21.95 -0.15 57.66
C SER A 500 -22.49 1.28 57.77
N SER A 501 -22.14 2.00 58.83
CA SER A 501 -22.53 3.41 59.07
C SER A 501 -21.92 4.44 58.11
N THR A 502 -21.19 4.00 57.10
CA THR A 502 -20.54 4.82 56.06
C THR A 502 -20.92 4.33 54.67
N ALA A 503 -21.76 3.29 54.58
CA ALA A 503 -22.31 2.84 53.31
C ALA A 503 -23.41 3.81 52.90
N TYR A 504 -23.40 4.21 51.64
CA TYR A 504 -24.32 5.23 51.13
C TYR A 504 -25.01 4.76 49.85
N LEU A 505 -26.31 5.03 49.75
CA LEU A 505 -27.12 4.79 48.55
C LEU A 505 -27.71 6.11 48.04
N GLU A 506 -27.40 6.44 46.80
CA GLU A 506 -28.11 7.47 46.04
C GLU A 506 -28.93 6.81 44.93
N ALA A 507 -30.24 7.02 44.93
CA ALA A 507 -31.12 6.50 43.89
C ALA A 507 -31.88 7.64 43.20
N VAL A 508 -31.79 7.70 41.87
CA VAL A 508 -32.45 8.67 41.00
C VAL A 508 -33.29 7.94 39.96
N SER A 509 -34.61 7.92 40.13
CA SER A 509 -35.54 7.20 39.23
C SER A 509 -35.22 5.70 39.05
N CYS A 510 -34.54 5.09 40.02
CA CYS A 510 -34.40 3.64 40.11
C CYS A 510 -35.58 3.01 40.84
N ASP A 511 -35.96 1.82 40.38
CA ASP A 511 -37.07 1.04 40.92
C ASP A 511 -36.59 -0.08 41.87
N PHE A 512 -37.41 -0.42 42.86
CA PHE A 512 -37.19 -1.49 43.83
C PHE A 512 -38.49 -2.28 44.04
N GLY A 513 -38.55 -3.56 43.66
CA GLY A 513 -39.77 -4.36 43.88
C GLY A 513 -39.92 -5.67 43.11
N THR A 514 -41.05 -6.35 43.21
CA THR A 514 -41.24 -7.69 42.60
C THR A 514 -41.74 -7.68 41.16
N ASP A 515 -42.29 -6.57 40.66
CA ASP A 515 -42.98 -6.50 39.37
C ASP A 515 -42.74 -5.12 38.72
N ALA A 516 -42.46 -5.08 37.42
CA ALA A 516 -42.24 -3.84 36.63
C ALA A 516 -43.46 -2.88 36.57
N ASP A 517 -44.62 -3.31 37.07
CA ASP A 517 -45.89 -2.55 37.09
C ASP A 517 -46.55 -2.56 38.50
N GLY A 518 -45.83 -3.01 39.54
CA GLY A 518 -46.37 -3.22 40.89
C GLY A 518 -45.49 -2.57 41.97
N ASP A 519 -45.90 -1.37 42.39
CA ASP A 519 -45.27 -0.52 43.41
C ASP A 519 -45.25 -1.17 44.80
N ASN A 520 -44.29 -2.06 45.05
CA ASN A 520 -44.05 -2.52 46.41
C ASN A 520 -42.76 -2.00 47.03
N ASN A 521 -42.16 -0.90 46.52
CA ASN A 521 -41.06 -0.07 47.09
C ASN A 521 -41.07 -0.05 48.63
N SER A 522 -40.72 -1.18 49.22
CA SER A 522 -41.02 -1.51 50.60
C SER A 522 -39.77 -1.17 51.35
N PRO A 523 -39.90 -0.65 52.58
CA PRO A 523 -38.75 -0.53 53.46
C PRO A 523 -38.02 -1.86 53.72
N GLN A 524 -38.54 -3.00 53.25
CA GLN A 524 -37.88 -4.32 53.27
C GLN A 524 -36.91 -4.54 52.11
N ASP A 525 -37.07 -3.80 51.01
CA ASP A 525 -36.23 -3.89 49.82
C ASP A 525 -34.88 -3.21 50.02
N ILE A 526 -34.84 -2.18 50.90
CA ILE A 526 -33.61 -1.52 51.34
C ILE A 526 -33.44 -1.75 52.85
N ASN A 527 -32.29 -2.28 53.28
CA ASN A 527 -31.98 -2.53 54.69
C ASN A 527 -30.73 -1.77 55.12
N THR A 528 -30.83 -0.92 56.15
CA THR A 528 -29.71 -0.11 56.69
C THR A 528 -29.14 -0.73 57.97
N PHE A 529 -27.85 -0.50 58.26
CA PHE A 529 -27.14 -1.10 59.40
C PHE A 529 -27.69 -0.66 60.77
N GLU A 530 -28.22 0.56 60.87
CA GLU A 530 -28.75 1.14 62.13
C GLU A 530 -30.29 1.12 62.25
N ASP A 531 -31.00 0.46 61.33
CA ASP A 531 -32.48 0.44 61.23
C ASP A 531 -33.16 1.83 61.09
N ASP A 532 -32.39 2.93 60.99
CA ASP A 532 -32.86 4.28 60.75
C ASP A 532 -32.54 4.70 59.29
N TYR A 533 -33.53 5.27 58.60
CA TYR A 533 -33.44 5.75 57.20
C TYR A 533 -32.89 7.19 57.10
N GLU A 534 -32.59 7.84 58.22
CA GLU A 534 -32.63 9.32 58.27
C GLU A 534 -31.38 10.06 57.73
N ASP A 535 -30.26 9.37 57.46
CA ASP A 535 -29.02 10.00 56.92
C ASP A 535 -28.21 9.17 55.89
N ASP A 536 -28.32 7.83 55.87
CA ASP A 536 -27.49 6.97 55.00
C ASP A 536 -28.06 6.68 53.60
N VAL A 537 -29.29 7.14 53.30
CA VAL A 537 -29.98 6.88 52.02
C VAL A 537 -30.63 8.15 51.48
N THR A 538 -30.34 8.50 50.22
CA THR A 538 -31.05 9.56 49.49
C THR A 538 -31.83 8.97 48.32
N LEU A 539 -33.16 9.09 48.39
CA LEU A 539 -34.07 8.70 47.32
C LEU A 539 -34.65 9.95 46.64
N SER A 540 -34.48 10.05 45.32
CA SER A 540 -35.10 11.09 44.51
C SER A 540 -35.68 10.49 43.23
N CYS A 541 -36.81 11.00 42.76
CA CYS A 541 -37.29 10.59 41.45
C CYS A 541 -38.10 11.67 40.73
N SER A 542 -38.21 11.50 39.41
CA SER A 542 -39.05 12.33 38.55
C SER A 542 -40.54 11.97 38.70
N THR A 543 -41.46 12.84 38.27
CA THR A 543 -42.92 12.59 38.36
C THR A 543 -43.41 11.32 37.65
N SER A 544 -42.56 10.69 36.83
CA SER A 544 -42.81 9.44 36.10
C SER A 544 -42.03 8.23 36.62
N GLY A 545 -40.97 8.41 37.42
CA GLY A 545 -40.04 7.34 37.84
C GLY A 545 -40.00 7.09 39.34
N CYS A 546 -41.08 7.44 40.05
CA CYS A 546 -41.24 7.33 41.50
C CYS A 546 -42.54 6.58 41.83
N GLN A 547 -42.92 5.59 41.01
CA GLN A 547 -44.13 4.79 41.26
C GLN A 547 -43.76 3.60 42.11
#